data_AF-A0A3B9SYP2-F1
#
_entry.id   AF-A0A3B9SYP2-F1
#
_cell.length_a   1.000
_cell.length_b   1.000
_cell.length_c   1.000
_cell.angle_alpha   90.00
_cell.angle_beta   90.00
_cell.angle_gamma   90.00
#
_symmetry.space_group_name_H-M   'P 1'
#
loop_
_entity.id
_entity.type
_entity.pdbx_description
1 polymer ?
#
loop_
_entity_poly.entity_id
_entity_poly.type
_entity_poly.pdbx_seq_one_letter_code
_entity_poly.pdbx_strand_id
1 'polypeptide(L)'
;LGNQVHADAECAVYSALTLYALHQQGSDENVHASGISIGAAATTLIKSEDDTDRILKRLNLVATAVSQADLAYHLRGLIQLLKGESAKLDYARLAKELYLFRYPDAANEIKLTWGRDFYRQINHKGE
;
A
#
# COMPACT_ATOMS: atom_id res chain seq x y z
N LEU A 1 9.91 -8.14 -26.17
CA LEU A 1 8.86 -7.76 -25.20
C LEU A 1 8.62 -8.82 -24.11
N GLY A 2 8.68 -10.13 -24.38
CA GLY A 2 8.41 -11.18 -23.38
C GLY A 2 9.29 -11.12 -22.10
N ASN A 3 10.62 -11.05 -22.23
CA ASN A 3 11.51 -11.05 -21.06
C ASN A 3 11.30 -9.87 -20.08
N GLN A 4 10.93 -8.69 -20.60
CA GLN A 4 10.73 -7.51 -19.75
C GLN A 4 9.45 -7.65 -18.93
N VAL A 5 8.35 -8.12 -19.54
CA VAL A 5 7.08 -8.36 -18.84
C VAL A 5 7.24 -9.37 -17.70
N HIS A 6 8.00 -10.45 -17.93
CA HIS A 6 8.30 -11.44 -16.88
C HIS A 6 9.11 -10.83 -15.74
N ALA A 7 10.17 -10.08 -16.05
CA ALA A 7 10.98 -9.41 -15.03
C ALA A 7 10.18 -8.40 -14.20
N ASP A 8 9.25 -7.66 -14.82
CA ASP A 8 8.42 -6.69 -14.11
C ASP A 8 7.39 -7.35 -13.19
N ALA A 9 6.80 -8.47 -13.60
CA ALA A 9 5.92 -9.26 -12.74
C ALA A 9 6.69 -9.88 -11.56
N GLU A 10 7.89 -10.42 -11.80
CA GLU A 10 8.77 -10.93 -10.76
C GLU A 10 9.15 -9.85 -9.75
N CYS A 11 9.54 -8.65 -10.23
CA CYS A 11 9.82 -7.50 -9.37
C CYS A 11 8.62 -7.13 -8.50
N ALA A 12 7.41 -7.06 -9.07
CA ALA A 12 6.21 -6.69 -8.33
C ALA A 12 5.87 -7.71 -7.22
N VAL A 13 5.94 -9.01 -7.54
CA VAL A 13 5.74 -10.11 -6.58
C VAL A 13 6.82 -10.08 -5.51
N TYR A 14 8.09 -9.96 -5.91
CA TYR A 14 9.22 -9.87 -4.99
C TYR A 14 9.08 -8.69 -4.03
N SER A 15 8.77 -7.50 -4.52
CA SER A 15 8.52 -6.32 -3.69
C SER A 15 7.39 -6.56 -2.68
N ALA A 16 6.24 -7.07 -3.12
CA ALA A 16 5.11 -7.35 -2.23
C ALA A 16 5.45 -8.39 -1.15
N LEU A 17 6.15 -9.47 -1.52
CA LEU A 17 6.58 -10.51 -0.57
C LEU A 17 7.58 -9.98 0.45
N THR A 18 8.51 -9.13 0.01
CA THR A 18 9.51 -8.53 0.91
C THR A 18 8.86 -7.55 1.89
N LEU A 19 7.87 -6.79 1.43
CA LEU A 19 7.04 -5.93 2.27
C LEU A 19 6.16 -6.74 3.23
N TYR A 20 5.61 -7.87 2.81
CA TYR A 20 4.88 -8.79 3.68
C TYR A 20 5.78 -9.35 4.77
N ALA A 21 6.96 -9.88 4.41
CA ALA A 21 7.90 -10.43 5.38
C ALA A 21 8.33 -9.38 6.41
N LEU A 22 8.59 -8.14 5.98
CA LEU A 22 8.88 -7.03 6.88
C LEU A 22 7.74 -6.76 7.87
N HIS A 23 6.50 -6.77 7.40
CA HIS A 23 5.32 -6.54 8.21
C HIS A 23 5.06 -7.69 9.20
N GLN A 24 5.11 -8.93 8.72
CA GLN A 24 4.84 -10.15 9.48
C GLN A 24 5.90 -10.42 10.56
N GLN A 25 7.16 -10.00 10.33
CA GLN A 25 8.25 -10.28 11.26
C GLN A 25 7.94 -9.81 12.69
N GLY A 26 7.86 -10.73 13.65
CA GLY A 26 7.57 -10.41 15.05
C GLY A 26 6.10 -10.13 15.36
N SER A 27 5.19 -10.37 14.41
CA SER A 27 3.75 -10.44 14.66
C SER A 27 3.33 -11.91 14.78
N ASP A 28 2.55 -12.23 15.82
CA ASP A 28 1.99 -13.56 16.04
C ASP A 28 0.76 -13.83 15.16
N GLU A 29 0.07 -12.76 14.74
CA GLU A 29 -1.09 -12.85 13.85
C GLU A 29 -0.71 -12.65 12.38
N ASN A 30 -1.52 -13.20 11.48
CA ASN A 30 -1.35 -12.98 10.05
C ASN A 30 -1.67 -11.51 9.69
N VAL A 31 -0.67 -10.81 9.14
CA VAL A 31 -0.79 -9.41 8.68
C VAL A 31 -1.42 -9.30 7.28
N HIS A 32 -1.55 -10.41 6.56
CA HIS A 32 -2.29 -10.48 5.31
C HIS A 32 -3.79 -10.68 5.56
N ALA A 33 -4.61 -9.87 4.90
CA ALA A 33 -6.04 -10.12 4.79
C ALA A 33 -6.57 -9.62 3.43
N SER A 34 -7.34 -10.45 2.74
CA SER A 34 -7.91 -10.11 1.44
C SER A 34 -8.86 -8.92 1.53
N GLY A 35 -8.89 -8.10 0.47
CA GLY A 35 -9.82 -6.97 0.33
C GLY A 35 -9.38 -5.66 0.99
N ILE A 36 -8.36 -5.68 1.85
CA ILE A 36 -7.85 -4.46 2.50
C ILE A 36 -6.80 -3.80 1.61
N SER A 37 -7.13 -2.65 1.02
CA SER A 37 -6.15 -1.86 0.25
C SER A 37 -5.19 -1.10 1.15
N ILE A 38 -4.10 -0.59 0.57
CA ILE A 38 -3.16 0.28 1.29
C ILE A 38 -3.83 1.58 1.78
N GLY A 39 -4.80 2.10 1.01
CA GLY A 39 -5.60 3.26 1.42
C GLY A 39 -6.46 2.97 2.64
N ALA A 40 -7.17 1.83 2.65
CA ALA A 40 -7.95 1.41 3.81
C ALA A 40 -7.05 1.14 5.02
N ALA A 41 -5.95 0.40 4.85
CA ALA A 41 -5.00 0.09 5.91
C ALA A 41 -4.38 1.36 6.52
N ALA A 42 -4.06 2.38 5.72
CA ALA A 42 -3.49 3.63 6.22
C ALA A 42 -4.38 4.35 7.25
N THR A 43 -5.70 4.14 7.23
CA THR A 43 -6.62 4.73 8.24
C THR A 43 -6.43 4.17 9.65
N THR A 44 -5.72 3.05 9.84
CA THR A 44 -5.35 2.57 11.18
C THR A 44 -4.30 3.45 11.84
N LEU A 45 -3.58 4.25 11.06
CA LEU A 45 -2.53 5.15 11.54
C LEU A 45 -3.09 6.50 12.05
N ILE A 46 -4.38 6.76 11.86
CA ILE A 46 -5.05 7.99 12.29
C ILE A 46 -5.57 7.79 13.71
N LYS A 47 -4.99 8.53 14.67
CA LYS A 47 -5.39 8.50 16.08
C LYS A 47 -6.07 9.79 16.53
N SER A 48 -5.86 10.87 15.79
CA SER A 48 -6.54 12.16 15.95
C SER A 48 -6.81 12.81 14.59
N GLU A 49 -7.64 13.84 14.56
CA GLU A 49 -7.92 14.60 13.33
C GLU A 49 -6.65 15.15 12.67
N ASP A 50 -5.69 15.61 13.46
CA ASP A 50 -4.38 16.13 13.02
C ASP A 50 -3.53 15.08 12.26
N ASP A 51 -3.76 13.79 12.49
CA ASP A 51 -3.02 12.73 11.80
C ASP A 51 -3.50 12.56 10.35
N THR A 52 -4.75 12.89 10.05
CA THR A 52 -5.37 12.63 8.73
C THR A 52 -4.54 13.20 7.59
N ASP A 53 -4.21 14.49 7.67
CA ASP A 53 -3.40 15.19 6.65
C ASP A 53 -1.98 14.63 6.56
N ARG A 54 -1.39 14.25 7.70
CA ARG A 54 -0.05 13.67 7.74
C ARG A 54 -0.01 12.31 7.06
N ILE A 55 -1.01 11.46 7.32
CA ILE A 55 -1.10 10.13 6.72
C ILE A 55 -1.46 10.24 5.23
N LEU A 56 -2.36 11.14 4.86
CA LEU A 56 -2.70 11.41 3.47
C LEU A 56 -1.48 11.86 2.67
N LYS A 57 -0.65 12.76 3.23
CA LYS A 57 0.63 13.15 2.60
C LYS A 57 1.57 11.97 2.38
N ARG A 58 1.67 11.04 3.33
CA ARG A 58 2.50 9.82 3.17
C ARG A 58 1.94 8.89 2.11
N LEU A 59 0.63 8.70 2.05
CA LEU A 59 -0.02 7.92 1.01
C LEU A 59 0.20 8.57 -0.37
N ASN A 60 0.15 9.90 -0.45
CA ASN A 60 0.44 10.64 -1.67
C ASN A 60 1.89 10.47 -2.13
N LEU A 61 2.88 10.41 -1.23
CA LEU A 61 4.27 10.12 -1.61
C LEU A 61 4.40 8.75 -2.30
N VAL A 62 3.68 7.74 -1.83
CA VAL A 62 3.59 6.44 -2.51
C VAL A 62 2.94 6.61 -3.89
N ALA A 63 1.83 7.34 -3.97
CA ALA A 63 1.07 7.55 -5.20
C ALA A 63 1.83 8.34 -6.27
N THR A 64 2.72 9.26 -5.90
CA THR A 64 3.48 10.12 -6.82
C THR A 64 4.88 9.61 -7.12
N ALA A 65 5.26 8.44 -6.61
CA ALA A 65 6.54 7.83 -6.90
C ALA A 65 6.75 7.66 -8.41
N VAL A 66 7.88 8.15 -8.91
CA VAL A 66 8.20 8.19 -10.36
C VAL A 66 9.04 6.99 -10.82
N SER A 67 9.62 6.24 -9.88
CA SER A 67 10.38 5.03 -10.15
C SER A 67 9.93 3.87 -9.25
N GLN A 68 10.21 2.63 -9.66
CA GLN A 68 9.95 1.45 -8.82
C GLN A 68 10.75 1.51 -7.50
N ALA A 69 11.97 2.07 -7.53
CA ALA A 69 12.79 2.24 -6.34
C ALA A 69 12.16 3.22 -5.34
N ASP A 70 11.67 4.36 -5.81
CA ASP A 70 10.97 5.35 -4.97
C ASP A 70 9.68 4.76 -4.40
N LEU A 71 8.92 4.03 -5.23
CA LEU A 71 7.68 3.37 -4.83
C LEU A 71 7.95 2.35 -3.71
N ALA A 72 8.96 1.50 -3.88
CA ALA A 72 9.37 0.53 -2.87
C ALA A 72 9.85 1.20 -1.57
N TYR A 73 10.60 2.30 -1.67
CA TYR A 73 11.06 3.08 -0.52
C TYR A 73 9.90 3.67 0.27
N HIS A 74 8.96 4.35 -0.40
CA HIS A 74 7.79 4.94 0.25
C HIS A 74 6.85 3.88 0.83
N LEU A 75 6.63 2.77 0.12
CA LEU A 75 5.85 1.64 0.63
C LEU A 75 6.50 1.04 1.87
N ARG A 76 7.81 0.82 1.87
CA ARG A 76 8.52 0.29 3.03
C ARG A 76 8.29 1.14 4.27
N GLY A 77 8.40 2.46 4.13
CA GLY A 77 8.13 3.40 5.23
C GLY A 77 6.69 3.32 5.74
N LEU A 78 5.71 3.19 4.83
CA LEU A 78 4.30 3.04 5.21
C LEU A 78 4.02 1.70 5.91
N ILE A 79 4.59 0.60 5.39
CA ILE A 79 4.47 -0.74 5.98
C ILE A 79 5.06 -0.80 7.39
N GLN A 80 6.17 -0.11 7.65
CA GLN A 80 6.74 -0.04 9.00
C GLN A 80 5.80 0.64 10.00
N LEU A 81 5.04 1.66 9.57
CA LEU A 81 4.03 2.29 10.41
C LEU A 81 2.85 1.34 10.65
N LEU A 82 2.35 0.69 9.60
CA LEU A 82 1.26 -0.28 9.70
C LEU A 82 1.59 -1.43 10.66
N LYS A 83 2.84 -1.90 10.61
CA LYS A 83 3.37 -2.89 11.55
C LYS A 83 3.26 -2.46 13.00
N GLY A 84 3.53 -1.18 13.30
CA GLY A 84 3.40 -0.63 14.65
C GLY A 84 1.96 -0.66 15.18
N GLU A 85 0.96 -0.67 14.30
CA GLU A 85 -0.46 -0.69 14.64
C GLU A 85 -1.13 -2.05 14.40
N SER A 86 -0.36 -3.12 14.10
CA SER A 86 -0.88 -4.45 13.77
C SER A 86 -1.96 -4.44 12.67
N ALA A 87 -1.83 -3.51 11.71
CA ALA A 87 -2.80 -3.36 10.65
C ALA A 87 -2.69 -4.49 9.62
N LYS A 88 -3.82 -4.87 8.99
CA LYS A 88 -3.83 -5.90 7.95
C LYS A 88 -3.80 -5.27 6.55
N LEU A 89 -3.25 -5.99 5.58
CA LEU A 89 -3.13 -5.53 4.19
C LEU A 89 -3.27 -6.70 3.20
N ASP A 90 -3.94 -6.46 2.07
CA ASP A 90 -4.02 -7.40 0.96
C ASP A 90 -2.74 -7.33 0.10
N TYR A 91 -1.73 -8.10 0.51
CA TYR A 91 -0.47 -8.22 -0.23
C TYR A 91 -0.59 -8.83 -1.63
N ALA A 92 -1.60 -9.68 -1.89
CA ALA A 92 -1.83 -10.23 -3.22
C ALA A 92 -2.36 -9.13 -4.16
N ARG A 93 -3.29 -8.31 -3.67
CA ARG A 93 -3.75 -7.11 -4.35
C ARG A 93 -2.60 -6.12 -4.56
N LEU A 94 -1.78 -5.86 -3.53
CA LEU A 94 -0.63 -4.96 -3.63
C LEU A 94 0.34 -5.42 -4.73
N ALA A 95 0.65 -6.71 -4.84
CA ALA A 95 1.52 -7.24 -5.90
C ALA A 95 0.96 -6.93 -7.30
N LYS A 96 -0.34 -7.14 -7.51
CA LYS A 96 -1.01 -6.80 -8.76
C LYS A 96 -0.96 -5.29 -9.03
N GLU A 97 -1.23 -4.48 -8.03
CA GLU A 97 -1.20 -3.01 -8.13
C GLU A 97 0.21 -2.51 -8.46
N LEU A 98 1.26 -3.08 -7.86
CA LEU A 98 2.67 -2.77 -8.17
C LEU A 98 3.03 -3.09 -9.63
N TYR A 99 2.59 -4.23 -10.14
CA TYR A 99 2.79 -4.60 -11.54
C TYR A 99 2.10 -3.62 -12.49
N LEU A 100 0.86 -3.23 -12.16
CA LEU A 100 0.06 -2.32 -12.98
C LEU A 100 0.49 -0.85 -12.88
N PHE A 101 1.18 -0.46 -11.79
CA PHE A 101 1.57 0.92 -11.51
C PHE A 101 2.47 1.56 -12.57
N ARG A 102 3.10 0.73 -13.42
CA ARG A 102 3.91 1.19 -14.56
C ARG A 102 3.09 1.74 -15.73
N TYR A 103 1.81 1.40 -15.82
CA TYR A 103 0.92 1.83 -16.90
C TYR A 103 0.17 3.07 -16.42
N PRO A 104 0.36 4.27 -17.04
CA PRO A 104 -0.18 5.52 -16.51
C PRO A 104 -1.68 5.50 -16.19
N ASP A 105 -2.50 4.93 -17.08
CA ASP A 105 -3.95 4.86 -16.89
C ASP A 105 -4.32 3.95 -15.70
N ALA A 106 -3.68 2.77 -15.61
CA ALA A 106 -3.91 1.86 -14.49
C ALA A 106 -3.39 2.45 -13.17
N ALA A 107 -2.26 3.15 -13.19
CA ALA A 107 -1.70 3.83 -12.03
C ALA A 107 -2.67 4.91 -11.52
N ASN A 108 -3.27 5.70 -12.40
CA ASN A 108 -4.27 6.71 -12.02
C ASN A 108 -5.50 6.06 -11.35
N GLU A 109 -6.01 4.96 -11.91
CA GLU A 109 -7.14 4.22 -11.31
C GLU A 109 -6.80 3.61 -9.95
N ILE A 110 -5.58 3.09 -9.79
CA ILE A 110 -5.10 2.56 -8.51
C ILE A 110 -5.02 3.68 -7.46
N LYS A 111 -4.46 4.84 -7.81
CA LYS A 111 -4.36 6.00 -6.90
C LYS A 111 -5.74 6.50 -6.49
N LEU A 112 -6.68 6.60 -7.43
CA LEU A 112 -8.06 6.95 -7.13
C LEU A 112 -8.71 5.93 -6.20
N THR A 113 -8.46 4.64 -6.43
CA THR A 113 -8.97 3.56 -5.56
C THR A 113 -8.42 3.66 -4.15
N TRP A 114 -7.11 3.89 -3.99
CA TRP A 114 -6.50 4.08 -2.67
C TRP A 114 -7.09 5.28 -1.94
N GLY A 115 -7.27 6.42 -2.63
CA GLY A 115 -7.91 7.61 -2.06
C GLY A 115 -9.36 7.36 -1.65
N ARG A 116 -10.17 6.73 -2.50
CA ARG A 116 -11.56 6.36 -2.18
C ARG A 116 -11.64 5.42 -0.98
N ASP A 117 -10.79 4.41 -0.93
CA ASP A 117 -10.76 3.44 0.17
C ASP A 117 -10.36 4.11 1.49
N PHE A 118 -9.43 5.07 1.46
CA PHE A 118 -9.03 5.87 2.61
C PHE A 118 -10.18 6.71 3.16
N TYR A 119 -10.82 7.53 2.32
CA TYR A 119 -11.93 8.40 2.78
C TYR A 119 -13.18 7.61 3.17
N ARG A 120 -13.48 6.51 2.47
CA ARG A 120 -14.60 5.63 2.84
C ARG A 120 -14.44 5.09 4.25
N GLN A 121 -13.22 4.66 4.62
CA GLN A 121 -12.96 4.14 5.97
C GLN A 121 -12.97 5.23 7.04
N ILE A 122 -12.52 6.46 6.73
CA ILE A 122 -12.63 7.59 7.67
C ILE A 122 -14.10 7.90 7.96
N ASN A 123 -14.93 7.99 6.93
CA ASN A 123 -16.35 8.32 7.10
C ASN A 123 -17.09 7.27 7.92
N HIS A 124 -16.79 5.98 7.75
CA HIS A 124 -17.38 4.91 8.55
C HIS A 124 -16.91 4.87 10.01
N LYS A 125 -15.76 5.45 10.35
CA LYS A 125 -15.30 5.57 11.75
C LYS A 125 -15.94 6.74 12.49
N GLY A 126 -16.54 7.69 11.77
CA GLY A 126 -17.23 8.85 12.34
C GLY A 126 -18.73 8.62 12.62
N GLU A 127 -19.27 7.49 12.17
CA GLU A 127 -20.63 7.00 12.47
C GLU A 127 -20.62 6.11 13.74
#